data_AF-A0A968WC81-F1
#
_entry.id   AF-A0A968WC81-F1
#
_cell.length_a   1.000
_cell.length_b   1.000
_cell.length_c   1.000
_cell.angle_alpha   90.00
_cell.angle_beta   90.00
_cell.angle_gamma   90.00
#
_symmetry.space_group_name_H-M   'P 1'
#
loop_
_entity.id
_entity.type
_entity.pdbx_description
1 polymer ?
#
loop_
_entity_poly.entity_id
_entity_poly.type
_entity_poly.pdbx_seq_one_letter_code
_entity_poly.pdbx_strand_id
1 'polypeptide(L)'
;MAYAIARVAKLKKANMVGSGAHTSRFKYVPNADPNKNNIRFIDNFNCSENLEQIVLNKISQHEQKRKIRTDAVYCVEILLTASPEYFRPEDPTNGGYYEEEQLQSWFKASEKWLKEKYDDRIVRAELHLDEMTPHIHAYFVPLDEKGQLRCNHFFDGRQKMRAFQDSYYDAVEHLGLERGIKGSLASHQDIKDFYRIVESGKDLEVNQFNTLAVKAKAADRERAIEKKLQMEATAKRLVRDNEALQQRIIELESANQQLRYQLNRTVDQLRDLPLDDVAWHLGLIHDIKGSGRWKGHGCIINIDDSKFYDFAPGTDFGGGGAIDLVMHVNQCNFKQAVVWLNDRFGEEGMLRATINYAQNLAQSIVEKEPTPEFIKPIPDVSQWEAVYNYLTTKRGLPPTLVNALYEQGIVYASEHQNAVFAMRSLEEVDKIRLEAARRRRTQSAKNTSTPIVGAFLRGTRGENNSFMGYKSGTKRDSCWFYVGWGGLDNSSVQRIVLCKSPIDALSYLTLESQVVRKAAIPKTIYLALDSTRNLPVELIKDIPEVIAAYDKDSAGNQLSRDIQKLLPQTKIKQPSATDWNQQLLELRRRQILKREAEQKNNIGLEW
;
A
#
# COMPACT_ATOMS: atom_id res chain seq x y z
N MET A 1 34.92 -26.61 -19.87
CA MET A 1 34.51 -25.29 -19.36
C MET A 1 35.77 -24.48 -19.15
N ALA A 2 35.84 -23.30 -19.75
CA ALA A 2 37.00 -22.42 -19.61
C ALA A 2 36.73 -21.38 -18.52
N TYR A 3 37.68 -21.20 -17.59
CA TYR A 3 37.57 -20.27 -16.48
C TYR A 3 38.39 -19.01 -16.69
N ALA A 4 37.87 -17.89 -16.20
CA ALA A 4 38.63 -16.65 -16.00
C ALA A 4 39.56 -16.78 -14.78
N ILE A 5 40.85 -16.51 -14.96
CA ILE A 5 41.87 -16.67 -13.91
C ILE A 5 42.50 -15.31 -13.59
N ALA A 6 42.25 -14.81 -12.39
CA ALA A 6 42.93 -13.64 -11.84
C ALA A 6 43.55 -13.96 -10.48
N ARG A 7 44.83 -13.61 -10.31
CA ARG A 7 45.61 -13.85 -9.09
C ARG A 7 46.45 -12.63 -8.74
N VAL A 8 46.83 -12.54 -7.47
CA VAL A 8 47.68 -11.47 -6.96
C VAL A 8 48.85 -12.04 -6.16
N ALA A 9 50.04 -11.48 -6.35
CA ALA A 9 51.23 -11.75 -5.54
C ALA A 9 51.75 -10.45 -4.91
N LYS A 10 51.99 -10.48 -3.60
CA LYS A 10 52.44 -9.30 -2.84
C LYS A 10 53.96 -9.17 -2.94
N LEU A 11 54.44 -8.09 -3.56
CA LEU A 11 55.87 -7.81 -3.72
C LEU A 11 56.36 -6.86 -2.63
N LYS A 12 57.24 -7.39 -1.79
CA LYS A 12 58.09 -6.60 -0.89
C LYS A 12 59.31 -6.09 -1.65
N LYS A 13 60.02 -5.10 -1.08
CA LYS A 13 61.21 -4.51 -1.70
C LYS A 13 62.24 -5.55 -2.19
N ALA A 14 62.52 -6.58 -1.38
CA ALA A 14 63.48 -7.64 -1.71
C ALA A 14 63.07 -8.52 -2.91
N ASN A 15 61.77 -8.67 -3.19
CA ASN A 15 61.27 -9.60 -4.20
C ASN A 15 60.97 -8.91 -5.55
N MET A 16 60.94 -7.58 -5.56
CA MET A 16 60.53 -6.76 -6.71
C MET A 16 61.53 -6.82 -7.86
N VAL A 17 62.83 -6.81 -7.56
CA VAL A 17 63.91 -6.96 -8.56
C VAL A 17 63.85 -8.33 -9.24
N GLY A 18 63.55 -9.38 -8.47
CA GLY A 18 63.43 -10.74 -8.98
C GLY A 18 62.26 -10.93 -9.92
N SER A 19 61.07 -10.43 -9.53
CA SER A 19 59.85 -10.49 -10.36
C SER A 19 60.01 -9.64 -11.63
N GLY A 20 60.45 -8.38 -11.50
CA GLY A 20 60.66 -7.49 -12.65
C GLY A 20 61.69 -8.02 -13.67
N ALA A 21 62.77 -8.66 -13.20
CA ALA A 21 63.78 -9.26 -14.08
C ALA A 21 63.25 -10.51 -14.83
N HIS A 22 62.32 -11.26 -14.23
CA HIS A 22 61.69 -12.42 -14.86
C HIS A 22 60.69 -12.02 -15.96
N THR A 23 59.89 -10.98 -15.70
CA THR A 23 58.92 -10.44 -16.68
C THR A 23 59.62 -9.73 -17.84
N SER A 24 60.70 -8.99 -17.56
CA SER A 24 61.51 -8.32 -18.60
C SER A 24 62.48 -9.25 -19.35
N ARG A 25 62.48 -10.57 -19.06
CA ARG A 25 63.38 -11.59 -19.65
C ARG A 25 64.90 -11.32 -19.50
N PHE A 26 65.32 -10.58 -18.46
CA PHE A 26 66.74 -10.44 -18.10
C PHE A 26 67.34 -11.71 -17.47
N LYS A 27 66.52 -12.69 -17.13
CA LYS A 27 66.91 -14.03 -16.67
C LYS A 27 66.37 -15.07 -17.64
N TYR A 28 67.16 -16.12 -17.90
CA TYR A 28 66.76 -17.25 -18.74
C TYR A 28 65.54 -17.97 -18.13
N VAL A 29 64.51 -18.19 -18.94
CA VAL A 29 63.29 -18.92 -18.58
C VAL A 29 63.19 -20.15 -19.50
N PRO A 30 63.34 -21.38 -18.99
CA PRO A 30 63.41 -22.60 -19.83
C PRO A 30 62.21 -22.87 -20.74
N ASN A 31 61.04 -22.32 -20.42
CA ASN A 31 59.78 -22.55 -21.16
C ASN A 31 59.33 -21.33 -22.00
N ALA A 32 60.20 -20.33 -22.18
CA ALA A 32 59.90 -19.17 -23.02
C ALA A 32 60.52 -19.36 -24.42
N ASP A 33 59.73 -19.17 -25.47
CA ASP A 33 60.19 -19.18 -26.87
C ASP A 33 60.93 -17.86 -27.19
N PRO A 34 62.26 -17.89 -27.46
CA PRO A 34 63.03 -16.69 -27.73
C PRO A 34 62.62 -15.93 -28.99
N ASN A 35 61.85 -16.56 -29.89
CA ASN A 35 61.41 -15.95 -31.15
C ASN A 35 60.09 -15.18 -31.02
N LYS A 36 59.43 -15.23 -29.86
CA LYS A 36 58.16 -14.54 -29.60
C LYS A 36 58.38 -13.31 -28.73
N ASN A 37 57.80 -12.20 -29.15
CA ASN A 37 57.91 -10.93 -28.43
C ASN A 37 56.72 -10.72 -27.50
N ASN A 38 57.01 -10.29 -26.27
CA ASN A 38 56.00 -9.85 -25.30
C ASN A 38 55.58 -8.40 -25.59
N ILE A 39 54.32 -8.09 -25.31
CA ILE A 39 53.72 -6.79 -25.63
C ILE A 39 53.55 -5.99 -24.34
N ARG A 40 54.28 -4.88 -24.21
CA ARG A 40 54.05 -3.90 -23.14
C ARG A 40 53.00 -2.89 -23.61
N PHE A 41 51.91 -2.76 -22.86
CA PHE A 41 50.79 -1.89 -23.22
C PHE A 41 50.45 -0.83 -22.17
N ILE A 42 51.01 -0.94 -20.96
CA ILE A 42 51.04 0.14 -19.97
C ILE A 42 52.49 0.32 -19.54
N ASP A 43 53.05 1.52 -19.79
CA ASP A 43 54.36 1.94 -19.31
C ASP A 43 54.29 3.44 -18.96
N ASN A 44 54.03 3.74 -17.69
CA ASN A 44 53.84 5.12 -17.26
C ASN A 44 55.16 5.88 -17.06
N PHE A 45 56.33 5.22 -17.23
CA PHE A 45 57.67 5.78 -17.02
C PHE A 45 58.66 5.27 -18.07
N ASN A 46 59.75 6.00 -18.31
CA ASN A 46 60.70 5.71 -19.41
C ASN A 46 61.19 4.25 -19.43
N CYS A 47 61.26 3.67 -20.63
CA CYS A 47 61.51 2.24 -20.93
C CYS A 47 62.84 1.67 -20.37
N SER A 48 63.75 2.50 -19.85
CA SER A 48 65.06 2.13 -19.32
C SER A 48 65.12 1.96 -17.79
N GLU A 49 64.05 2.29 -17.05
CA GLU A 49 64.03 2.19 -15.59
C GLU A 49 63.64 0.79 -15.09
N ASN A 50 64.33 0.29 -14.06
CA ASN A 50 63.98 -0.98 -13.44
C ASN A 50 62.67 -0.85 -12.65
N LEU A 51 61.87 -1.93 -12.58
CA LEU A 51 60.55 -1.95 -11.91
C LEU A 51 60.59 -1.35 -10.48
N GLU A 52 61.68 -1.59 -9.74
CA GLU A 52 61.87 -1.00 -8.41
C GLU A 52 61.90 0.53 -8.44
N GLN A 53 62.61 1.13 -9.39
CA GLN A 53 62.69 2.58 -9.52
C GLN A 53 61.34 3.17 -9.87
N ILE A 54 60.63 2.55 -10.82
CA ILE A 54 59.29 3.00 -11.25
C ILE A 54 58.31 3.02 -10.06
N VAL A 55 58.29 1.94 -9.26
CA VAL A 55 57.44 1.85 -8.07
C VAL A 55 57.84 2.88 -7.01
N LEU A 56 59.13 3.05 -6.75
CA LEU A 56 59.61 4.02 -5.78
C LEU A 56 59.33 5.46 -6.23
N ASN A 57 59.49 5.76 -7.51
CA ASN A 57 59.16 7.05 -8.12
C ASN A 57 57.67 7.35 -7.94
N LYS A 58 56.78 6.40 -8.27
CA LYS A 58 55.33 6.55 -8.06
C LYS A 58 54.97 6.77 -6.59
N ILE A 59 55.61 6.05 -5.65
CA ILE A 59 55.38 6.28 -4.21
C ILE A 59 55.90 7.65 -3.78
N SER A 60 57.04 8.10 -4.31
CA SER A 60 57.67 9.38 -3.95
C SER A 60 56.88 10.61 -4.41
N GLN A 61 56.03 10.46 -5.42
CA GLN A 61 55.08 11.49 -5.85
C GLN A 61 54.04 11.81 -4.76
N HIS A 62 53.88 10.96 -3.75
CA HIS A 62 52.93 11.16 -2.65
C HIS A 62 53.63 11.16 -1.29
N GLU A 63 53.45 12.23 -0.52
CA GLU A 63 54.02 12.35 0.82
C GLU A 63 53.45 11.29 1.77
N GLN A 64 54.32 10.44 2.31
CA GLN A 64 53.94 9.41 3.28
C GLN A 64 53.96 9.98 4.70
N LYS A 65 52.85 9.89 5.43
CA LYS A 65 52.71 10.46 6.79
C LYS A 65 53.61 9.81 7.84
N ARG A 66 54.14 8.62 7.56
CA ARG A 66 55.02 7.84 8.44
C ARG A 66 56.05 7.12 7.60
N LYS A 67 57.20 6.81 8.20
CA LYS A 67 58.21 5.95 7.59
C LYS A 67 57.59 4.61 7.17
N ILE A 68 57.80 4.21 5.91
CA ILE A 68 57.32 2.93 5.38
C ILE A 68 58.00 1.79 6.15
N ARG A 69 57.19 0.82 6.63
CA ARG A 69 57.68 -0.37 7.33
C ARG A 69 58.54 -1.25 6.41
N THR A 70 59.55 -1.91 6.97
CA THR A 70 60.53 -2.71 6.22
C THR A 70 59.91 -3.89 5.48
N ASP A 71 58.81 -4.44 5.99
CA ASP A 71 58.06 -5.54 5.40
C ASP A 71 56.78 -5.09 4.66
N ALA A 72 56.70 -3.80 4.32
CA ALA A 72 55.61 -3.25 3.52
C ALA A 72 55.53 -3.94 2.15
N VAL A 73 54.32 -4.04 1.64
CA VAL A 73 54.06 -4.43 0.26
C VAL A 73 54.13 -3.16 -0.59
N TYR A 74 55.18 -3.05 -1.40
CA TYR A 74 55.43 -1.89 -2.25
C TYR A 74 54.65 -1.98 -3.56
N CYS A 75 54.44 -3.19 -4.06
CA CYS A 75 53.76 -3.47 -5.30
C CYS A 75 52.98 -4.79 -5.20
N VAL A 76 51.92 -4.92 -5.99
CA VAL A 76 51.16 -6.17 -6.15
C VAL A 76 51.22 -6.55 -7.62
N GLU A 77 51.72 -7.74 -7.89
CA GLU A 77 51.70 -8.35 -9.22
C GLU A 77 50.35 -9.01 -9.42
N ILE A 78 49.62 -8.56 -10.44
CA ILE A 78 48.34 -9.12 -10.87
C ILE A 78 48.61 -10.00 -12.09
N LEU A 79 48.30 -11.29 -11.96
CA LEU A 79 48.34 -12.24 -13.05
C LEU A 79 46.92 -12.45 -13.59
N LEU A 80 46.71 -12.16 -14.87
CA LEU A 80 45.47 -12.40 -15.59
C LEU A 80 45.70 -13.44 -16.69
N THR A 81 44.86 -14.45 -16.76
CA THR A 81 44.85 -15.43 -17.85
C THR A 81 43.47 -16.09 -17.94
N ALA A 82 43.30 -17.00 -18.89
CA ALA A 82 42.13 -17.85 -19.03
C ALA A 82 42.58 -19.32 -19.14
N SER A 83 41.62 -20.24 -19.07
CA SER A 83 41.96 -21.66 -19.25
C SER A 83 42.41 -21.92 -20.70
N PRO A 84 43.34 -22.87 -20.95
CA PRO A 84 43.82 -23.21 -22.29
C PRO A 84 42.73 -23.41 -23.34
N GLU A 85 41.62 -24.01 -22.94
CA GLU A 85 40.45 -24.31 -23.78
C GLU A 85 39.80 -23.05 -24.37
N TYR A 86 40.02 -21.87 -23.78
CA TYR A 86 39.54 -20.61 -24.35
C TYR A 86 40.43 -20.11 -25.50
N PHE A 87 41.75 -20.18 -25.33
CA PHE A 87 42.70 -19.69 -26.33
C PHE A 87 42.87 -20.65 -27.51
N ARG A 88 42.59 -21.93 -27.31
CA ARG A 88 42.73 -22.99 -28.31
C ARG A 88 41.65 -24.05 -28.07
N PRO A 89 40.39 -23.79 -28.48
CA PRO A 89 39.26 -24.69 -28.30
C PRO A 89 39.45 -26.07 -28.92
N GLU A 90 40.06 -26.12 -30.12
CA GLU A 90 40.23 -27.37 -30.89
C GLU A 90 41.33 -28.29 -30.33
N ASP A 91 42.38 -27.73 -29.73
CA ASP A 91 43.45 -28.52 -29.09
C ASP A 91 44.04 -27.81 -27.85
N PRO A 92 43.42 -28.00 -26.66
CA PRO A 92 43.90 -27.41 -25.41
C PRO A 92 45.32 -27.81 -25.01
N THR A 93 45.85 -28.91 -25.57
CA THR A 93 47.17 -29.46 -25.21
C THR A 93 48.33 -28.86 -26.01
N ASN A 94 48.03 -28.21 -27.14
CA ASN A 94 49.03 -27.55 -28.00
C ASN A 94 49.52 -26.22 -27.40
N GLY A 95 50.37 -26.30 -26.38
CA GLY A 95 50.96 -25.15 -25.70
C GLY A 95 51.77 -24.27 -26.65
N GLY A 96 51.60 -22.95 -26.54
CA GLY A 96 52.27 -21.97 -27.41
C GLY A 96 51.48 -21.62 -28.68
N TYR A 97 50.42 -22.35 -29.03
CA TYR A 97 49.43 -21.93 -30.01
C TYR A 97 48.24 -21.23 -29.33
N TYR A 98 47.64 -20.27 -30.01
CA TYR A 98 46.43 -19.57 -29.59
C TYR A 98 45.73 -18.98 -30.82
N GLU A 99 44.40 -18.92 -30.79
CA GLU A 99 43.60 -18.23 -31.78
C GLU A 99 43.70 -16.72 -31.58
N GLU A 100 44.07 -16.00 -32.64
CA GLU A 100 44.32 -14.55 -32.57
C GLU A 100 43.06 -13.76 -32.15
N GLU A 101 41.89 -14.14 -32.64
CA GLU A 101 40.63 -13.45 -32.32
C GLU A 101 40.26 -13.58 -30.84
N GLN A 102 40.39 -14.78 -30.27
CA GLN A 102 40.12 -15.05 -28.86
C GLN A 102 41.13 -14.33 -27.96
N LEU A 103 42.41 -14.36 -28.34
CA LEU A 103 43.47 -13.62 -27.66
C LEU A 103 43.19 -12.12 -27.65
N GLN A 104 42.86 -11.53 -28.79
CA GLN A 104 42.60 -10.10 -28.91
C GLN A 104 41.36 -9.67 -28.12
N SER A 105 40.31 -10.46 -28.14
CA SER A 105 39.08 -10.19 -27.39
C SER A 105 39.32 -10.23 -25.88
N TRP A 106 40.03 -11.25 -25.40
CA TRP A 106 40.42 -11.35 -23.99
C TRP A 106 41.40 -10.26 -23.55
N PHE A 107 42.38 -9.94 -24.41
CA PHE A 107 43.36 -8.90 -24.14
C PHE A 107 42.69 -7.53 -24.00
N LYS A 108 41.80 -7.15 -24.93
CA LYS A 108 41.05 -5.89 -24.88
C LYS A 108 40.18 -5.78 -23.63
N ALA A 109 39.47 -6.85 -23.27
CA ALA A 109 38.65 -6.88 -22.06
C ALA A 109 39.50 -6.72 -20.79
N SER A 110 40.64 -7.43 -20.72
CA SER A 110 41.57 -7.37 -19.59
C SER A 110 42.27 -6.02 -19.46
N GLU A 111 42.69 -5.42 -20.58
CA GLU A 111 43.28 -4.09 -20.64
C GLU A 111 42.27 -3.03 -20.16
N LYS A 112 41.03 -3.09 -20.67
CA LYS A 112 39.95 -2.19 -20.27
C LYS A 112 39.70 -2.28 -18.77
N TRP A 113 39.60 -3.49 -18.23
CA TRP A 113 39.38 -3.70 -16.80
C TRP A 113 40.52 -3.14 -15.93
N LEU A 114 41.79 -3.33 -16.34
CA LEU A 114 42.94 -2.77 -15.64
C LEU A 114 42.89 -1.23 -15.59
N LYS A 115 42.58 -0.60 -16.73
CA LYS A 115 42.46 0.86 -16.85
C LYS A 115 41.30 1.42 -16.03
N GLU A 116 40.11 0.84 -16.13
CA GLU A 116 38.93 1.34 -15.42
C GLU A 116 39.02 1.12 -13.89
N LYS A 117 39.61 0.02 -13.45
CA LYS A 117 39.60 -0.36 -12.03
C LYS A 117 40.75 0.24 -11.22
N TYR A 118 41.94 0.28 -11.82
CA TYR A 118 43.16 0.65 -11.12
C TYR A 118 43.86 1.86 -11.71
N ASP A 119 43.49 2.27 -12.93
CA ASP A 119 43.90 3.51 -13.59
C ASP A 119 45.40 3.83 -13.42
N ASP A 120 45.73 4.98 -12.85
CA ASP A 120 47.08 5.50 -12.68
C ASP A 120 47.94 4.72 -11.67
N ARG A 121 47.35 3.77 -10.94
CA ARG A 121 48.03 2.92 -9.95
C ARG A 121 48.73 1.73 -10.58
N ILE A 122 48.41 1.38 -11.83
CA ILE A 122 49.17 0.41 -12.60
C ILE A 122 50.39 1.12 -13.18
N VAL A 123 51.58 0.72 -12.74
CA VAL A 123 52.83 1.34 -13.22
C VAL A 123 53.37 0.68 -14.47
N ARG A 124 53.07 -0.61 -14.66
CA ARG A 124 53.53 -1.41 -15.79
C ARG A 124 52.59 -2.58 -16.03
N ALA A 125 52.27 -2.88 -17.29
CA ALA A 125 51.55 -4.10 -17.67
C ALA A 125 52.07 -4.68 -18.98
N GLU A 126 52.27 -6.01 -18.98
CA GLU A 126 52.86 -6.76 -20.09
C GLU A 126 52.05 -8.02 -20.38
N LEU A 127 51.77 -8.25 -21.66
CA LEU A 127 51.20 -9.46 -22.19
C LEU A 127 52.33 -10.40 -22.63
N HIS A 128 52.39 -11.58 -22.02
CA HIS A 128 53.34 -12.63 -22.37
C HIS A 128 52.72 -13.61 -23.36
N LEU A 129 53.42 -13.83 -24.47
CA LEU A 129 53.02 -14.74 -25.57
C LEU A 129 54.07 -15.83 -25.84
N ASP A 130 55.21 -15.72 -25.19
CA ASP A 130 56.38 -16.61 -25.31
C ASP A 130 56.26 -17.88 -24.44
N GLU A 131 55.30 -17.96 -23.53
CA GLU A 131 55.02 -19.14 -22.69
C GLU A 131 53.82 -19.98 -23.21
N MET A 132 53.48 -21.08 -22.53
CA MET A 132 52.46 -22.03 -23.00
C MET A 132 51.04 -21.47 -23.16
N THR A 133 50.66 -20.50 -22.34
CA THR A 133 49.32 -19.89 -22.36
C THR A 133 49.47 -18.38 -22.22
N PRO A 134 48.82 -17.58 -23.08
CA PRO A 134 48.83 -16.13 -22.96
C PRO A 134 48.41 -15.66 -21.57
N HIS A 135 49.19 -14.76 -20.98
CA HIS A 135 48.89 -14.20 -19.67
C HIS A 135 49.45 -12.79 -19.54
N ILE A 136 48.79 -11.97 -18.71
CA ILE A 136 49.19 -10.59 -18.43
C ILE A 136 49.78 -10.53 -17.02
N HIS A 137 50.91 -9.85 -16.91
CA HIS A 137 51.49 -9.38 -15.65
C HIS A 137 51.28 -7.88 -15.54
N ALA A 138 50.50 -7.44 -14.55
CA ALA A 138 50.28 -6.03 -14.25
C ALA A 138 50.78 -5.68 -12.84
N TYR A 139 51.50 -4.58 -12.72
CA TYR A 139 52.12 -4.14 -11.49
C TYR A 139 51.34 -2.97 -10.88
N PHE A 140 50.67 -3.25 -9.77
CA PHE A 140 49.81 -2.32 -9.05
C PHE A 140 50.50 -1.76 -7.81
N VAL A 141 50.58 -0.43 -7.68
CA VAL A 141 51.08 0.23 -6.46
C VAL A 141 49.87 0.58 -5.56
N PRO A 142 49.77 0.00 -4.35
CA PRO A 142 48.58 0.10 -3.51
C PRO A 142 48.51 1.43 -2.75
N LEU A 143 48.31 2.54 -3.46
CA LEU A 143 48.09 3.87 -2.90
C LEU A 143 46.60 4.11 -2.66
N ASP A 144 46.20 4.39 -1.42
CA ASP A 144 44.82 4.77 -1.09
C ASP A 144 44.45 6.14 -1.67
N GLU A 145 43.22 6.59 -1.49
CA GLU A 145 42.74 7.89 -2.00
C GLU A 145 43.50 9.09 -1.41
N LYS A 146 44.26 8.88 -0.33
CA LYS A 146 45.10 9.87 0.34
C LYS A 146 46.58 9.72 -0.03
N GLY A 147 46.89 8.93 -1.05
CA GLY A 147 48.24 8.66 -1.52
C GLY A 147 49.10 7.85 -0.54
N GLN A 148 48.50 7.18 0.44
CA GLN A 148 49.25 6.40 1.44
C GLN A 148 49.37 4.93 0.99
N LEU A 149 50.56 4.34 1.18
CA LEU A 149 50.82 2.95 0.82
C LEU A 149 50.06 1.97 1.75
N ARG A 150 48.97 1.36 1.26
CA ARG A 150 48.07 0.50 2.04
C ARG A 150 47.53 -0.68 1.24
N CYS A 151 48.33 -1.75 1.09
CA CYS A 151 47.88 -2.99 0.44
C CYS A 151 46.61 -3.61 1.08
N ASN A 152 46.45 -3.51 2.40
CA ASN A 152 45.28 -4.06 3.09
C ASN A 152 43.98 -3.31 2.75
N HIS A 153 44.07 -2.06 2.31
CA HIS A 153 42.89 -1.33 1.85
C HIS A 153 42.24 -2.04 0.66
N PHE A 154 43.04 -2.64 -0.22
CA PHE A 154 42.57 -3.28 -1.47
C PHE A 154 42.38 -4.80 -1.35
N PHE A 155 43.31 -5.51 -0.71
CA PHE A 155 43.38 -6.98 -0.78
C PHE A 155 43.31 -7.68 0.60
N ASP A 156 42.74 -7.04 1.62
CA ASP A 156 42.61 -7.64 2.94
C ASP A 156 41.32 -8.45 3.11
N GLY A 157 41.48 -9.64 3.70
CA GLY A 157 40.37 -10.54 4.00
C GLY A 157 39.79 -11.29 2.78
N ARG A 158 38.96 -12.30 3.09
CA ARG A 158 38.32 -13.18 2.10
C ARG A 158 37.32 -12.44 1.22
N GLN A 159 36.61 -11.44 1.76
CA GLN A 159 35.58 -10.71 1.03
C GLN A 159 36.17 -9.87 -0.11
N LYS A 160 37.23 -9.10 0.15
CA LYS A 160 37.87 -8.28 -0.90
C LYS A 160 38.52 -9.12 -1.99
N MET A 161 39.13 -10.26 -1.62
CA MET A 161 39.65 -11.20 -2.60
C MET A 161 38.56 -11.86 -3.46
N ARG A 162 37.37 -12.13 -2.90
CA ARG A 162 36.21 -12.57 -3.70
C ARG A 162 35.74 -11.47 -4.63
N ALA A 163 35.57 -10.24 -4.13
CA ALA A 163 35.15 -9.10 -4.93
C ALA A 163 36.15 -8.78 -6.06
N PHE A 164 37.45 -8.95 -5.83
CA PHE A 164 38.49 -8.85 -6.85
C PHE A 164 38.28 -9.84 -8.00
N GLN A 165 38.09 -11.12 -7.65
CA GLN A 165 37.89 -12.17 -8.65
C GLN A 165 36.53 -12.06 -9.36
N ASP A 166 35.48 -11.66 -8.63
CA ASP A 166 34.14 -11.41 -9.19
C ASP A 166 34.22 -10.24 -10.17
N SER A 167 34.86 -9.12 -9.79
CA SER A 167 35.02 -7.95 -10.66
C SER A 167 35.82 -8.22 -11.94
N TYR A 168 36.81 -9.12 -11.92
CA TYR A 168 37.51 -9.51 -13.14
C TYR A 168 36.64 -10.43 -14.01
N TYR A 169 35.92 -11.36 -13.40
CA TYR A 169 34.99 -12.23 -14.12
C TYR A 169 33.91 -11.42 -14.84
N ASP A 170 33.28 -10.45 -14.18
CA ASP A 170 32.26 -9.59 -14.78
C ASP A 170 32.77 -8.88 -16.04
N ALA A 171 34.07 -8.56 -16.08
CA ALA A 171 34.70 -7.90 -17.23
C ALA A 171 34.91 -8.83 -18.43
N VAL A 172 35.01 -10.16 -18.21
CA VAL A 172 35.33 -11.15 -19.25
C VAL A 172 34.21 -12.18 -19.47
N GLU A 173 33.09 -12.07 -18.74
CA GLU A 173 31.94 -12.98 -18.82
C GLU A 173 31.39 -13.10 -20.25
N HIS A 174 31.31 -11.97 -20.97
CA HIS A 174 30.83 -11.89 -22.34
C HIS A 174 31.66 -12.71 -23.35
N LEU A 175 32.86 -13.16 -22.97
CA LEU A 175 33.72 -14.03 -23.78
C LEU A 175 33.43 -15.52 -23.59
N GLY A 176 32.40 -15.87 -22.81
CA GLY A 176 32.05 -17.27 -22.53
C GLY A 176 32.95 -17.94 -21.49
N LEU A 177 33.74 -17.16 -20.75
CA LEU A 177 34.52 -17.63 -19.61
C LEU A 177 33.65 -17.75 -18.37
N GLU A 178 33.89 -18.76 -17.55
CA GLU A 178 33.20 -18.98 -16.28
C GLU A 178 33.99 -18.47 -15.07
N ARG A 179 33.25 -18.13 -14.02
CA ARG A 179 33.83 -17.75 -12.73
C ARG A 179 34.42 -18.96 -12.03
N GLY A 180 35.67 -18.85 -11.55
CA GLY A 180 36.26 -19.89 -10.71
C GLY A 180 35.41 -20.21 -9.46
N ILE A 181 35.37 -21.47 -9.03
CA ILE A 181 34.47 -21.97 -7.97
C ILE A 181 34.59 -21.13 -6.68
N LYS A 182 33.49 -20.49 -6.28
CA LYS A 182 33.40 -19.71 -5.04
C LYS A 182 33.57 -20.62 -3.83
N GLY A 183 34.53 -20.29 -2.95
CA GLY A 183 34.83 -21.10 -1.77
C GLY A 183 35.69 -22.34 -2.04
N SER A 184 36.34 -22.42 -3.21
CA SER A 184 37.29 -23.49 -3.52
C SER A 184 38.35 -23.66 -2.42
N LEU A 185 38.56 -24.91 -1.98
CA LEU A 185 39.60 -25.32 -1.04
C LEU A 185 40.93 -25.66 -1.75
N ALA A 186 41.03 -25.42 -3.06
CA ALA A 186 42.24 -25.69 -3.82
C ALA A 186 43.40 -24.82 -3.31
N SER A 187 44.50 -25.46 -2.92
CA SER A 187 45.75 -24.77 -2.59
C SER A 187 46.48 -24.38 -3.86
N HIS A 188 46.95 -23.13 -3.94
CA HIS A 188 47.86 -22.72 -5.01
C HIS A 188 49.13 -23.58 -4.98
N GLN A 189 49.49 -24.15 -6.12
CA GLN A 189 50.76 -24.85 -6.31
C GLN A 189 51.72 -23.92 -7.04
N ASP A 190 52.96 -23.86 -6.56
CA ASP A 190 54.02 -23.07 -7.19
C ASP A 190 54.36 -23.66 -8.57
N ILE A 191 54.66 -22.80 -9.52
CA ILE A 191 55.05 -23.15 -10.88
C ILE A 191 56.30 -24.06 -10.88
N LYS A 192 57.21 -23.91 -9.91
CA LYS A 192 58.36 -24.82 -9.72
C LYS A 192 57.96 -26.25 -9.41
N ASP A 193 56.88 -26.47 -8.65
CA ASP A 193 56.40 -27.81 -8.32
C ASP A 193 55.72 -28.45 -9.54
N PHE A 194 55.04 -27.66 -10.36
CA PHE A 194 54.47 -28.10 -11.65
C PHE A 194 55.57 -28.49 -12.65
N TYR A 195 56.62 -27.68 -12.81
CA TYR A 195 57.75 -28.06 -13.67
C TYR A 195 58.55 -29.24 -13.13
N ARG A 196 58.75 -29.40 -11.82
CA ARG A 196 59.36 -30.63 -11.28
C ARG A 196 58.57 -31.88 -11.67
N ILE A 197 57.24 -31.79 -11.74
CA ILE A 197 56.35 -32.87 -12.19
C ILE A 197 56.41 -33.07 -13.72
N VAL A 198 56.61 -32.01 -14.50
CA VAL A 198 56.68 -32.04 -15.97
C VAL A 198 58.08 -32.39 -16.50
N GLU A 199 59.15 -31.86 -15.92
CA GLU A 199 60.57 -32.16 -16.23
C GLU A 199 60.96 -33.58 -15.83
N SER A 200 60.46 -34.09 -14.69
CA SER A 200 60.56 -35.54 -14.37
C SER A 200 59.75 -36.44 -15.32
N GLY A 201 59.00 -35.84 -16.25
CA GLY A 201 58.34 -36.49 -17.38
C GLY A 201 59.02 -36.28 -18.74
N LYS A 202 60.01 -35.38 -18.85
CA LYS A 202 60.72 -35.09 -20.12
C LYS A 202 62.08 -35.81 -20.25
N ASP A 203 62.70 -36.23 -19.16
CA ASP A 203 63.91 -37.07 -19.21
C ASP A 203 63.56 -38.56 -19.28
N LEU A 204 62.98 -38.99 -20.42
CA LEU A 204 63.06 -40.39 -20.86
C LEU A 204 63.17 -40.39 -22.38
N GLU A 205 64.40 -40.28 -22.88
CA GLU A 205 64.75 -40.94 -24.12
C GLU A 205 64.35 -42.42 -24.00
N VAL A 206 63.58 -42.86 -24.98
CA VAL A 206 63.01 -44.20 -25.06
C VAL A 206 64.14 -45.21 -25.13
N ASN A 207 64.41 -45.91 -24.03
CA ASN A 207 64.99 -47.25 -24.07
C ASN A 207 64.37 -48.15 -22.99
N GLN A 208 63.65 -49.15 -23.52
CA GLN A 208 63.23 -50.44 -22.98
C GLN A 208 63.05 -50.63 -21.46
N PHE A 209 61.83 -51.07 -21.11
CA PHE A 209 61.33 -51.63 -19.83
C PHE A 209 61.01 -50.66 -18.68
N ASN A 210 59.73 -50.25 -18.55
CA ASN A 210 59.03 -50.33 -17.25
C ASN A 210 57.49 -50.13 -17.36
N THR A 211 56.75 -51.21 -17.65
CA THR A 211 55.27 -51.22 -17.68
C THR A 211 54.63 -50.91 -16.32
N LEU A 212 55.39 -51.04 -15.23
CA LEU A 212 54.95 -50.77 -13.85
C LEU A 212 54.94 -49.27 -13.50
N ALA A 213 55.89 -48.49 -14.01
CA ALA A 213 55.97 -47.05 -13.74
C ALA A 213 54.85 -46.26 -14.44
N VAL A 214 54.46 -46.69 -15.64
CA VAL A 214 53.32 -46.11 -16.40
C VAL A 214 51.99 -46.42 -15.70
N LYS A 215 51.80 -47.65 -15.17
CA LYS A 215 50.62 -48.03 -14.37
C LYS A 215 50.53 -47.26 -13.05
N ALA A 216 51.65 -47.05 -12.36
CA ALA A 216 51.68 -46.27 -11.12
C ALA A 216 51.32 -44.79 -11.35
N LYS A 217 51.85 -44.17 -12.42
CA LYS A 217 51.50 -42.79 -12.80
C LYS A 217 50.05 -42.64 -13.26
N ALA A 218 49.49 -43.64 -13.94
CA ALA A 218 48.07 -43.66 -14.30
C ALA A 218 47.17 -43.72 -13.06
N ALA A 219 47.51 -44.57 -12.07
CA ALA A 219 46.77 -44.70 -10.82
C ALA A 219 46.84 -43.43 -9.94
N ASP A 220 47.97 -42.71 -9.95
CA ASP A 220 48.08 -41.41 -9.25
C ASP A 220 47.25 -40.32 -9.93
N ARG A 221 47.17 -40.35 -11.26
CA ARG A 221 46.32 -39.44 -12.04
C ARG A 221 44.84 -39.71 -11.78
N GLU A 222 44.43 -40.98 -11.73
CA GLU A 222 43.08 -41.39 -11.34
C GLU A 222 42.73 -40.94 -9.94
N ARG A 223 43.60 -41.18 -8.94
CA ARG A 223 43.38 -40.71 -7.56
C ARG A 223 43.28 -39.19 -7.46
N ALA A 224 44.05 -38.45 -8.25
CA ALA A 224 43.97 -36.99 -8.30
C ALA A 224 42.65 -36.50 -8.92
N ILE A 225 42.17 -37.16 -9.99
CA ILE A 225 40.88 -36.87 -10.63
C ILE A 225 39.72 -37.19 -9.67
N GLU A 226 39.77 -38.34 -9.00
CA GLU A 226 38.74 -38.79 -8.06
C GLU A 226 38.66 -37.86 -6.84
N LYS A 227 39.81 -37.45 -6.29
CA LYS A 227 39.87 -36.45 -5.21
C LYS A 227 39.35 -35.09 -5.66
N LYS A 228 39.63 -34.66 -6.89
CA LYS A 228 39.08 -33.42 -7.47
C LYS A 228 37.56 -33.50 -7.59
N LEU A 229 37.03 -34.61 -8.12
CA LEU A 229 35.58 -34.86 -8.24
C LEU A 229 34.90 -34.87 -6.87
N GLN A 230 35.48 -35.53 -5.88
CA GLN A 230 34.98 -35.53 -4.50
C GLN A 230 34.95 -34.12 -3.91
N MET A 231 36.05 -33.36 -4.05
CA MET A 231 36.13 -31.97 -3.56
C MET A 231 35.08 -31.08 -4.25
N GLU A 232 34.87 -31.24 -5.55
CA GLU A 232 33.87 -30.49 -6.32
C GLU A 232 32.44 -30.85 -5.88
N ALA A 233 32.16 -32.13 -5.64
CA ALA A 233 30.86 -32.58 -5.12
C ALA A 233 30.58 -32.02 -3.71
N THR A 234 31.56 -32.05 -2.81
CA THR A 234 31.42 -31.43 -1.48
C THR A 234 31.24 -29.92 -1.55
N ALA A 235 31.96 -29.23 -2.45
CA ALA A 235 31.81 -27.78 -2.63
C ALA A 235 30.39 -27.43 -3.12
N LYS A 236 29.86 -28.17 -4.10
CA LYS A 236 28.49 -27.98 -4.59
C LYS A 236 27.44 -28.22 -3.49
N ARG A 237 27.65 -29.21 -2.63
CA ARG A 237 26.76 -29.46 -1.47
C ARG A 237 26.80 -28.31 -0.46
N LEU A 238 27.99 -27.84 -0.10
CA LEU A 238 28.14 -26.72 0.84
C LEU A 238 27.54 -25.41 0.33
N VAL A 239 27.55 -25.17 -0.99
CA VAL A 239 26.88 -24.01 -1.58
C VAL A 239 25.37 -24.12 -1.39
N ARG A 240 24.77 -25.27 -1.72
CA ARG A 240 23.33 -25.50 -1.52
C ARG A 240 22.92 -25.36 -0.05
N ASP A 241 23.70 -25.93 0.86
CA ASP A 241 23.43 -25.84 2.30
C ASP A 241 23.52 -24.39 2.80
N ASN A 242 24.50 -23.60 2.31
CA ASN A 242 24.61 -22.18 2.65
C ASN A 242 23.45 -21.35 2.08
N GLU A 243 23.02 -21.62 0.86
CA GLU A 243 21.85 -20.96 0.25
C GLU A 243 20.58 -21.26 1.06
N ALA A 244 20.37 -22.52 1.46
CA ALA A 244 19.25 -22.90 2.31
C ALA A 244 19.28 -22.21 3.69
N LEU A 245 20.47 -22.12 4.31
CA LEU A 245 20.63 -21.41 5.57
C LEU A 245 20.38 -19.90 5.43
N GLN A 246 20.82 -19.28 4.34
CA GLN A 246 20.55 -17.87 4.06
C GLN A 246 19.06 -17.59 3.89
N GLN A 247 18.34 -18.45 3.16
CA GLN A 247 16.89 -18.34 3.05
C GLN A 247 16.21 -18.46 4.42
N ARG A 248 16.65 -19.39 5.25
CA ARG A 248 16.11 -19.56 6.60
C ARG A 248 16.33 -18.34 7.50
N ILE A 249 17.48 -17.68 7.38
CA ILE A 249 17.76 -16.43 8.12
C ILE A 249 16.79 -15.33 7.71
N ILE A 250 16.56 -15.14 6.40
CA ILE A 250 15.62 -14.13 5.88
C ILE A 250 14.20 -14.40 6.41
N GLU A 251 13.76 -15.65 6.36
CA GLU A 251 12.46 -16.06 6.93
C GLU A 251 12.35 -15.70 8.42
N LEU A 252 13.36 -16.07 9.22
CA LEU A 252 13.36 -15.79 10.66
C LEU A 252 13.42 -14.30 10.99
N GLU A 253 14.15 -13.51 10.21
CA GLU A 253 14.20 -12.06 10.35
C GLU A 253 12.83 -11.43 10.05
N SER A 254 12.17 -11.89 8.98
CA SER A 254 10.82 -11.42 8.62
C SER A 254 9.77 -11.77 9.70
N ALA A 255 9.81 -13.00 10.23
CA ALA A 255 8.91 -13.44 11.29
C ALA A 255 9.14 -12.65 12.59
N ASN A 256 10.39 -12.38 12.96
CA ASN A 256 10.72 -11.54 14.11
C ASN A 256 10.23 -10.10 13.93
N GLN A 257 10.35 -9.53 12.74
CA GLN A 257 9.85 -8.19 12.45
C GLN A 257 8.32 -8.11 12.59
N GLN A 258 7.60 -9.12 12.09
CA GLN A 258 6.14 -9.22 12.25
C GLN A 258 5.74 -9.34 13.73
N LEU A 259 6.44 -10.17 14.50
CA LEU A 259 6.16 -10.33 15.92
C LEU A 259 6.38 -9.03 16.72
N ARG A 260 7.45 -8.28 16.38
CA ARG A 260 7.69 -6.95 16.97
C ARG A 260 6.60 -5.95 16.63
N TYR A 261 6.11 -5.96 15.40
CA TYR A 261 5.01 -5.09 14.97
C TYR A 261 3.72 -5.40 15.73
N GLN A 262 3.38 -6.69 15.87
CA GLN A 262 2.23 -7.13 16.66
C GLN A 262 2.35 -6.71 18.13
N LEU A 263 3.53 -6.93 18.74
CA LEU A 263 3.77 -6.54 20.13
C LEU A 263 3.61 -5.03 20.35
N ASN A 264 4.16 -4.19 19.46
CA ASN A 264 4.02 -2.73 19.57
C ASN A 264 2.54 -2.31 19.49
N ARG A 265 1.78 -2.91 18.57
CA ARG A 265 0.34 -2.63 18.45
C ARG A 265 -0.42 -2.98 19.73
N THR A 266 -0.13 -4.13 20.34
CA THR A 266 -0.75 -4.53 21.62
C THR A 266 -0.37 -3.56 22.74
N VAL A 267 0.88 -3.11 22.80
CA VAL A 267 1.33 -2.12 23.79
C VAL A 267 0.59 -0.79 23.61
N ASP A 268 0.43 -0.31 22.39
CA ASP A 268 -0.30 0.94 22.11
C ASP A 268 -1.78 0.81 22.53
N GLN A 269 -2.43 -0.31 22.19
CA GLN A 269 -3.80 -0.57 22.63
C GLN A 269 -3.96 -0.62 24.15
N LEU A 270 -2.95 -1.14 24.87
CA LEU A 270 -2.95 -1.14 26.33
C LEU A 270 -2.70 0.26 26.92
N ARG A 271 -2.00 1.15 26.22
CA ARG A 271 -1.83 2.56 26.65
C ARG A 271 -3.14 3.34 26.57
N ASP A 272 -3.94 3.05 25.56
CA ASP A 272 -5.21 3.74 25.25
C ASP A 272 -6.40 3.23 26.09
N LEU A 273 -6.17 2.35 27.07
CA LEU A 273 -7.21 1.93 28.01
C LEU A 273 -7.74 3.13 28.81
N PRO A 274 -9.07 3.24 29.03
CA PRO A 274 -9.67 4.31 29.84
C PRO A 274 -9.05 4.36 31.23
N LEU A 275 -8.50 5.54 31.58
CA LEU A 275 -7.73 5.69 32.83
C LEU A 275 -8.59 5.52 34.08
N ASP A 276 -9.88 5.82 34.00
CA ASP A 276 -10.87 5.65 35.07
C ASP A 276 -11.11 4.17 35.40
N ASP A 277 -11.28 3.32 34.38
CA ASP A 277 -11.38 1.86 34.55
C ASP A 277 -10.08 1.30 35.14
N VAL A 278 -8.93 1.78 34.66
CA VAL A 278 -7.60 1.37 35.14
C VAL A 278 -7.39 1.78 36.61
N ALA A 279 -7.76 3.02 36.98
CA ALA A 279 -7.71 3.50 38.36
C ALA A 279 -8.59 2.67 39.31
N TRP A 280 -9.78 2.27 38.86
CA TRP A 280 -10.66 1.39 39.62
C TRP A 280 -10.03 0.01 39.86
N HIS A 281 -9.46 -0.61 38.82
CA HIS A 281 -8.78 -1.90 38.94
C HIS A 281 -7.48 -1.84 39.77
N LEU A 282 -6.83 -0.67 39.84
CA LEU A 282 -5.72 -0.39 40.76
C LEU A 282 -6.17 -0.26 42.23
N GLY A 283 -7.47 -0.31 42.50
CA GLY A 283 -8.03 -0.19 43.84
C GLY A 283 -8.05 1.25 44.37
N LEU A 284 -8.01 2.24 43.49
CA LEU A 284 -8.24 3.64 43.87
C LEU A 284 -9.73 3.89 44.03
N ILE A 285 -10.10 4.73 44.99
CA ILE A 285 -11.49 5.07 45.29
C ILE A 285 -11.78 6.48 44.75
N HIS A 286 -12.82 6.60 43.93
CA HIS A 286 -13.24 7.87 43.37
C HIS A 286 -14.04 8.70 44.40
N ASP A 287 -13.54 9.90 44.72
CA ASP A 287 -14.19 10.82 45.67
C ASP A 287 -15.28 11.66 44.99
N ILE A 288 -16.44 11.03 44.76
CA ILE A 288 -17.59 11.60 44.05
C ILE A 288 -18.20 12.81 44.78
N LYS A 289 -18.07 12.88 46.12
CA LYS A 289 -18.71 13.94 46.94
C LYS A 289 -17.75 15.09 47.29
N GLY A 290 -16.44 14.89 47.14
CA GLY A 290 -15.39 15.85 47.45
C GLY A 290 -14.75 16.45 46.21
N SER A 291 -13.45 16.21 46.02
CA SER A 291 -12.64 16.87 44.98
C SER A 291 -12.79 16.27 43.57
N GLY A 292 -13.58 15.20 43.38
CA GLY A 292 -13.68 14.48 42.11
C GLY A 292 -12.38 13.75 41.71
N ARG A 293 -11.52 13.40 42.67
CA ARG A 293 -10.21 12.76 42.43
C ARG A 293 -10.19 11.33 42.96
N TRP A 294 -9.35 10.49 42.37
CA TRP A 294 -9.10 9.12 42.79
C TRP A 294 -8.07 9.09 43.93
N LYS A 295 -8.38 8.37 45.01
CA LYS A 295 -7.53 8.32 46.22
C LYS A 295 -7.25 6.87 46.62
N GLY A 296 -6.02 6.57 46.98
CA GLY A 296 -5.62 5.25 47.44
C GLY A 296 -4.10 5.06 47.35
N HIS A 297 -3.55 4.15 48.16
CA HIS A 297 -2.12 3.82 48.15
C HIS A 297 -1.17 5.03 48.32
N GLY A 298 -1.62 6.09 48.99
CA GLY A 298 -0.85 7.32 49.16
C GLY A 298 -0.91 8.31 47.98
N CYS A 299 -1.61 7.96 46.89
CA CYS A 299 -1.79 8.79 45.72
C CYS A 299 -3.13 9.57 45.75
N ILE A 300 -3.13 10.76 45.14
CA ILE A 300 -4.34 11.58 44.89
C ILE A 300 -4.37 11.92 43.39
N ILE A 301 -4.93 11.03 42.59
CA ILE A 301 -4.88 11.09 41.13
C ILE A 301 -6.07 11.89 40.56
N ASN A 302 -5.78 12.89 39.75
CA ASN A 302 -6.75 13.49 38.82
C ASN A 302 -6.56 12.89 37.44
N ILE A 303 -7.65 12.53 36.76
CA ILE A 303 -7.63 12.02 35.39
C ILE A 303 -8.25 13.09 34.49
N ASP A 304 -7.54 13.43 33.42
CA ASP A 304 -7.98 14.37 32.39
C ASP A 304 -7.80 13.68 31.03
N ASP A 305 -8.87 13.04 30.58
CA ASP A 305 -8.92 12.22 29.36
C ASP A 305 -7.81 11.14 29.35
N SER A 306 -6.78 11.31 28.50
CA SER A 306 -5.66 10.38 28.35
C SER A 306 -4.47 10.65 29.28
N LYS A 307 -4.59 11.64 30.19
CA LYS A 307 -3.51 12.02 31.11
C LYS A 307 -3.96 11.91 32.56
N PHE A 308 -3.00 11.75 33.46
CA PHE A 308 -3.24 11.83 34.89
C PHE A 308 -2.17 12.64 35.61
N TYR A 309 -2.53 13.16 36.77
CA TYR A 309 -1.68 13.99 37.62
C TYR A 309 -1.87 13.60 39.09
N ASP A 310 -0.78 13.36 39.81
CA ASP A 310 -0.80 13.06 41.25
C ASP A 310 -0.64 14.32 42.10
N PHE A 311 -1.59 14.55 42.99
CA PHE A 311 -1.64 15.68 43.91
C PHE A 311 -1.34 15.28 45.36
N ALA A 312 -0.78 14.09 45.60
CA ALA A 312 -0.31 13.72 46.92
C ALA A 312 0.77 14.70 47.44
N PRO A 313 0.85 14.96 48.75
CA PRO A 313 1.86 15.87 49.30
C PRO A 313 3.28 15.40 48.97
N GLY A 314 4.04 16.22 48.25
CA GLY A 314 5.43 15.92 47.87
C GLY A 314 5.59 15.14 46.55
N THR A 315 4.50 14.90 45.81
CA THR A 315 4.56 14.33 44.45
C THR A 315 4.30 15.39 43.40
N ASP A 316 5.16 15.47 42.39
CA ASP A 316 4.96 16.26 41.16
C ASP A 316 5.14 15.33 39.96
N PHE A 317 4.22 14.38 39.83
CA PHE A 317 4.27 13.36 38.79
C PHE A 317 2.95 13.34 38.01
N GLY A 318 3.07 13.36 36.69
CA GLY A 318 1.96 13.17 35.76
C GLY A 318 2.44 12.36 34.57
N GLY A 319 1.56 11.51 34.05
CA GLY A 319 1.87 10.58 32.98
C GLY A 319 0.75 10.51 31.95
N GLY A 320 1.03 9.85 30.82
CA GLY A 320 0.10 9.71 29.70
C GLY A 320 -0.25 8.24 29.47
N GLY A 321 -1.54 7.91 29.58
CA GLY A 321 -2.04 6.57 29.29
C GLY A 321 -1.87 5.57 30.43
N ALA A 322 -2.51 4.41 30.25
CA ALA A 322 -2.73 3.45 31.33
C ALA A 322 -1.45 2.79 31.84
N ILE A 323 -0.44 2.60 30.97
CA ILE A 323 0.85 2.03 31.38
C ILE A 323 1.54 2.92 32.42
N ASP A 324 1.60 4.22 32.16
CA ASP A 324 2.25 5.18 33.06
C ASP A 324 1.50 5.26 34.40
N LEU A 325 0.17 5.18 34.37
CA LEU A 325 -0.66 5.18 35.58
C LEU A 325 -0.40 3.94 36.45
N VAL A 326 -0.34 2.75 35.83
CA VAL A 326 -0.03 1.50 36.55
C VAL A 326 1.40 1.52 37.09
N MET A 327 2.37 1.97 36.30
CA MET A 327 3.77 2.11 36.75
C MET A 327 3.87 3.02 37.98
N HIS A 328 3.14 4.15 37.96
CA HIS A 328 3.13 5.11 39.07
C HIS A 328 2.46 4.56 40.32
N VAL A 329 1.25 4.00 40.22
CA VAL A 329 0.49 3.54 41.39
C VAL A 329 1.08 2.27 42.01
N ASN A 330 1.51 1.32 41.18
CA ASN A 330 2.09 0.05 41.66
C ASN A 330 3.61 0.11 41.88
N GLN A 331 4.27 1.23 41.57
CA GLN A 331 5.73 1.40 41.67
C GLN A 331 6.50 0.28 40.95
N CYS A 332 6.06 -0.04 39.72
CA CYS A 332 6.58 -1.16 38.93
C CYS A 332 7.21 -0.69 37.61
N ASN A 333 8.04 -1.54 37.00
CA ASN A 333 8.63 -1.23 35.69
C ASN A 333 7.65 -1.47 34.54
N PHE A 334 8.00 -0.98 33.34
CA PHE A 334 7.18 -1.09 32.13
C PHE A 334 6.69 -2.52 31.83
N LYS A 335 7.57 -3.52 31.94
CA LYS A 335 7.19 -4.92 31.65
C LYS A 335 6.16 -5.44 32.64
N GLN A 336 6.32 -5.09 33.91
CA GLN A 336 5.37 -5.47 34.95
C GLN A 336 4.02 -4.78 34.77
N ALA A 337 4.01 -3.50 34.38
CA ALA A 337 2.77 -2.77 34.10
C ALA A 337 2.00 -3.35 32.90
N VAL A 338 2.70 -3.72 31.81
CA VAL A 338 2.09 -4.38 30.65
C VAL A 338 1.48 -5.73 31.03
N VAL A 339 2.19 -6.54 31.82
CA VAL A 339 1.67 -7.83 32.32
C VAL A 339 0.43 -7.62 33.18
N TRP A 340 0.45 -6.63 34.07
CA TRP A 340 -0.69 -6.30 34.93
C TRP A 340 -1.91 -5.87 34.12
N LEU A 341 -1.72 -5.00 33.12
CA LEU A 341 -2.81 -4.54 32.26
C LEU A 341 -3.37 -5.70 31.43
N ASN A 342 -2.52 -6.55 30.87
CA ASN A 342 -2.96 -7.71 30.10
C ASN A 342 -3.72 -8.73 30.97
N ASP A 343 -3.29 -8.95 32.21
CA ASP A 343 -3.98 -9.84 33.16
C ASP A 343 -5.37 -9.33 33.57
N ARG A 344 -5.53 -8.01 33.75
CA ARG A 344 -6.79 -7.40 34.21
C ARG A 344 -7.79 -7.14 33.09
N PHE A 345 -7.30 -6.77 31.90
CA PHE A 345 -8.12 -6.27 30.81
C PHE A 345 -8.20 -7.22 29.61
N GLY A 346 -7.18 -8.04 29.36
CA GLY A 346 -7.17 -9.04 28.29
C GLY A 346 -7.66 -8.53 26.92
N GLU A 347 -8.30 -9.41 26.15
CA GLU A 347 -8.88 -9.07 24.83
C GLU A 347 -10.06 -8.10 24.93
N GLU A 348 -10.89 -8.19 25.98
CA GLU A 348 -12.08 -7.35 26.15
C GLU A 348 -11.74 -5.88 26.39
N GLY A 349 -10.73 -5.58 27.20
CA GLY A 349 -10.28 -4.22 27.42
C GLY A 349 -9.61 -3.61 26.19
N MET A 350 -8.86 -4.39 25.42
CA MET A 350 -8.30 -3.90 24.14
C MET A 350 -9.40 -3.57 23.12
N LEU A 351 -10.51 -4.32 23.11
CA LEU A 351 -11.68 -4.00 22.30
C LEU A 351 -12.30 -2.65 22.72
N ARG A 352 -12.42 -2.41 24.03
CA ARG A 352 -12.92 -1.12 24.57
C ARG A 352 -12.01 0.06 24.22
N ALA A 353 -10.69 -0.09 24.37
CA ALA A 353 -9.71 0.93 23.99
C ALA A 353 -9.80 1.29 22.48
N THR A 354 -9.95 0.27 21.63
CA THR A 354 -10.09 0.46 20.17
C THR A 354 -11.39 1.21 19.82
N ILE A 355 -12.50 0.91 20.51
CA ILE A 355 -13.77 1.62 20.33
C ILE A 355 -13.63 3.09 20.76
N ASN A 356 -12.99 3.36 21.89
CA ASN A 356 -12.83 4.71 22.41
C ASN A 356 -11.92 5.57 21.51
N TYR A 357 -10.79 5.02 21.04
CA TYR A 357 -9.92 5.70 20.07
C TYR A 357 -10.66 6.03 18.76
N ALA A 358 -11.45 5.07 18.23
CA ALA A 358 -12.24 5.30 17.02
C ALA A 358 -13.32 6.37 17.21
N GLN A 359 -13.95 6.42 18.39
CA GLN A 359 -14.94 7.45 18.74
C GLN A 359 -14.29 8.84 18.86
N ASN A 360 -13.16 8.95 19.54
CA ASN A 360 -12.42 10.21 19.69
C ASN A 360 -11.88 10.73 18.35
N LEU A 361 -11.35 9.84 17.50
CA LEU A 361 -10.93 10.19 16.14
C LEU A 361 -12.14 10.69 15.33
N ALA A 362 -13.26 9.98 15.36
CA ALA A 362 -14.48 10.36 14.65
C ALA A 362 -15.01 11.72 15.13
N GLN A 363 -15.00 11.98 16.44
CA GLN A 363 -15.42 13.26 17.01
C GLN A 363 -14.48 14.40 16.58
N SER A 364 -13.18 14.17 16.58
CA SER A 364 -12.19 15.17 16.12
C SER A 364 -12.32 15.48 14.62
N ILE A 365 -12.74 14.51 13.80
CA ILE A 365 -13.04 14.71 12.37
C ILE A 365 -14.33 15.52 12.23
N VAL A 366 -15.38 15.16 12.96
CA VAL A 366 -16.67 15.88 12.97
C VAL A 366 -16.51 17.34 13.41
N GLU A 367 -15.60 17.64 14.34
CA GLU A 367 -15.30 19.01 14.78
C GLU A 367 -14.52 19.83 13.74
N LYS A 368 -13.72 19.18 12.90
CA LYS A 368 -12.81 19.84 11.95
C LYS A 368 -13.38 19.95 10.54
N GLU A 369 -14.21 18.99 10.13
CA GLU A 369 -14.79 18.96 8.79
C GLU A 369 -16.25 19.42 8.82
N PRO A 370 -16.62 20.48 8.05
CA PRO A 370 -18.00 20.93 8.00
C PRO A 370 -18.89 19.87 7.35
N THR A 371 -20.02 19.57 7.97
CA THR A 371 -21.02 18.67 7.37
C THR A 371 -21.50 19.25 6.04
N PRO A 372 -21.54 18.47 4.94
CA PRO A 372 -22.06 18.95 3.66
C PRO A 372 -23.49 19.47 3.80
N GLU A 373 -23.69 20.76 3.55
CA GLU A 373 -25.01 21.39 3.66
C GLU A 373 -25.90 21.11 2.45
N PHE A 374 -27.21 21.05 2.69
CA PHE A 374 -28.20 20.99 1.63
C PHE A 374 -28.26 22.32 0.86
N ILE A 375 -28.05 22.25 -0.46
CA ILE A 375 -28.24 23.38 -1.35
C ILE A 375 -29.52 23.16 -2.16
N LYS A 376 -30.53 24.01 -1.91
CA LYS A 376 -31.81 23.99 -2.63
C LYS A 376 -31.56 24.08 -4.15
N PRO A 377 -32.15 23.19 -4.98
CA PRO A 377 -32.07 23.31 -6.44
C PRO A 377 -32.61 24.66 -6.90
N ILE A 378 -31.86 25.35 -7.76
CA ILE A 378 -32.24 26.65 -8.31
C ILE A 378 -33.47 26.48 -9.22
N PRO A 379 -34.58 27.20 -8.96
CA PRO A 379 -35.72 27.19 -9.86
C PRO A 379 -35.38 27.79 -11.22
N ASP A 380 -35.76 27.09 -12.29
CA ASP A 380 -35.62 27.55 -13.68
C ASP A 380 -37.00 27.62 -14.35
N VAL A 381 -37.46 28.84 -14.56
CA VAL A 381 -38.78 29.13 -15.15
C VAL A 381 -38.82 28.70 -16.62
N SER A 382 -37.69 28.73 -17.34
CA SER A 382 -37.63 28.34 -18.76
C SER A 382 -37.94 26.85 -18.98
N GLN A 383 -37.67 26.02 -17.97
CA GLN A 383 -37.92 24.58 -17.99
C GLN A 383 -39.30 24.21 -17.43
N TRP A 384 -40.03 25.17 -16.86
CA TRP A 384 -41.29 24.90 -16.17
C TRP A 384 -42.36 24.32 -17.09
N GLU A 385 -42.51 24.83 -18.32
CA GLU A 385 -43.51 24.33 -19.26
C GLU A 385 -43.35 22.83 -19.56
N ALA A 386 -42.10 22.38 -19.77
CA ALA A 386 -41.80 20.97 -20.00
C ALA A 386 -42.13 20.09 -18.78
N VAL A 387 -41.76 20.55 -17.58
CA VAL A 387 -42.07 19.85 -16.31
C VAL A 387 -43.57 19.84 -16.04
N TYR A 388 -44.26 20.94 -16.27
CA TYR A 388 -45.71 21.08 -16.15
C TYR A 388 -46.44 20.11 -17.07
N ASN A 389 -46.05 20.05 -18.35
CA ASN A 389 -46.61 19.10 -19.32
C ASN A 389 -46.34 17.65 -18.92
N TYR A 390 -45.15 17.36 -18.39
CA TYR A 390 -44.87 16.03 -17.84
C TYR A 390 -45.82 15.66 -16.69
N LEU A 391 -45.98 16.53 -15.70
CA LEU A 391 -46.82 16.28 -14.52
C LEU A 391 -48.31 16.16 -14.87
N THR A 392 -48.79 16.99 -15.79
CA THR A 392 -50.23 17.04 -16.14
C THR A 392 -50.62 16.01 -17.20
N THR A 393 -49.85 15.89 -18.27
CA THR A 393 -50.15 15.02 -19.41
C THR A 393 -49.62 13.61 -19.20
N LYS A 394 -48.32 13.45 -18.88
CA LYS A 394 -47.73 12.11 -18.71
C LYS A 394 -48.07 11.47 -17.36
N ARG A 395 -48.17 12.26 -16.28
CA ARG A 395 -48.49 11.76 -14.93
C ARG A 395 -49.94 11.92 -14.53
N GLY A 396 -50.78 12.55 -15.35
CA GLY A 396 -52.21 12.63 -15.09
C GLY A 396 -52.60 13.49 -13.88
N LEU A 397 -51.71 14.35 -13.37
CA LEU A 397 -52.03 15.24 -12.25
C LEU A 397 -52.93 16.40 -12.72
N PRO A 398 -53.87 16.90 -11.90
CA PRO A 398 -54.73 18.03 -12.27
C PRO A 398 -53.91 19.32 -12.48
N PRO A 399 -54.11 20.06 -13.58
CA PRO A 399 -53.50 21.37 -13.81
C PRO A 399 -53.60 22.33 -12.62
N THR A 400 -54.79 22.40 -12.01
CA THR A 400 -55.06 23.26 -10.84
C THR A 400 -54.20 22.90 -9.63
N LEU A 401 -53.98 21.60 -9.39
CA LEU A 401 -53.12 21.12 -8.32
C LEU A 401 -51.65 21.44 -8.60
N VAL A 402 -51.18 21.19 -9.83
CA VAL A 402 -49.78 21.45 -10.21
C VAL A 402 -49.45 22.93 -10.12
N ASN A 403 -50.35 23.82 -10.61
CA ASN A 403 -50.16 25.27 -10.51
C ASN A 403 -50.15 25.76 -9.06
N ALA A 404 -51.07 25.27 -8.22
CA ALA A 404 -51.08 25.64 -6.79
C ALA A 404 -49.78 25.25 -6.09
N LEU A 405 -49.22 24.07 -6.39
CA LEU A 405 -47.94 23.63 -5.82
C LEU A 405 -46.74 24.42 -6.37
N TYR A 406 -46.83 24.89 -7.61
CA TYR A 406 -45.82 25.75 -8.22
C TYR A 406 -45.80 27.15 -7.60
N GLU A 407 -46.97 27.77 -7.46
CA GLU A 407 -47.12 29.08 -6.81
C GLU A 407 -46.63 29.06 -5.36
N GLN A 408 -46.81 27.93 -4.66
CA GLN A 408 -46.29 27.72 -3.30
C GLN A 408 -44.80 27.40 -3.25
N GLY A 409 -44.13 27.22 -4.39
CA GLY A 409 -42.72 26.81 -4.46
C GLY A 409 -42.46 25.39 -3.95
N ILE A 410 -43.51 24.55 -3.87
CA ILE A 410 -43.45 23.16 -3.40
C ILE A 410 -43.03 22.22 -4.54
N VAL A 411 -43.47 22.53 -5.77
CA VAL A 411 -43.06 21.83 -6.99
C VAL A 411 -42.56 22.83 -8.01
N TYR A 412 -41.37 22.64 -8.58
CA TYR A 412 -40.82 23.55 -9.59
C TYR A 412 -39.84 22.83 -10.51
N ALA A 413 -39.38 23.51 -11.58
CA ALA A 413 -38.38 22.95 -12.49
C ALA A 413 -36.96 23.38 -12.10
N SER A 414 -35.98 22.48 -12.21
CA SER A 414 -34.55 22.83 -12.10
C SER A 414 -33.94 23.12 -13.48
N GLU A 415 -32.75 23.71 -13.52
CA GLU A 415 -31.93 23.92 -14.75
C GLU A 415 -31.77 22.66 -15.64
N HIS A 416 -31.73 21.48 -15.00
CA HIS A 416 -31.60 20.19 -15.68
C HIS A 416 -32.94 19.60 -16.18
N GLN A 417 -34.03 20.38 -16.17
CA GLN A 417 -35.38 19.91 -16.49
C GLN A 417 -35.82 18.71 -15.62
N ASN A 418 -35.58 18.81 -14.32
CA ASN A 418 -36.17 17.90 -13.33
C ASN A 418 -37.40 18.57 -12.69
N ALA A 419 -38.43 17.78 -12.43
CA ALA A 419 -39.45 18.14 -11.46
C ALA A 419 -38.85 18.03 -10.06
N VAL A 420 -38.70 19.16 -9.39
CA VAL A 420 -38.21 19.27 -8.01
C VAL A 420 -39.41 19.28 -7.07
N PHE A 421 -39.43 18.34 -6.15
CA PHE A 421 -40.41 18.24 -5.07
C PHE A 421 -39.73 18.67 -3.77
N ALA A 422 -40.06 19.86 -3.29
CA ALA A 422 -39.45 20.44 -2.11
C ALA A 422 -39.86 19.68 -0.84
N MET A 423 -38.87 19.24 -0.06
CA MET A 423 -39.06 18.53 1.20
C MET A 423 -38.86 19.49 2.38
N ARG A 424 -39.74 19.37 3.38
CA ARG A 424 -39.83 20.28 4.52
C ARG A 424 -39.90 19.45 5.81
N SER A 425 -39.51 20.05 6.93
CA SER A 425 -39.70 19.43 8.25
C SER A 425 -41.20 19.25 8.52
N LEU A 426 -41.56 18.14 9.19
CA LEU A 426 -42.92 17.87 9.63
C LEU A 426 -43.32 18.64 10.90
N GLU A 427 -42.49 19.56 11.39
CA GLU A 427 -42.80 20.41 12.56
C GLU A 427 -44.12 21.18 12.45
N GLU A 428 -44.73 21.33 11.26
CA GLU A 428 -46.11 21.82 11.13
C GLU A 428 -47.15 20.87 11.76
N VAL A 429 -46.90 19.55 11.79
CA VAL A 429 -47.70 18.57 12.52
C VAL A 429 -47.61 18.83 14.03
N ASP A 430 -46.43 19.18 14.53
CA ASP A 430 -46.21 19.58 15.93
C ASP A 430 -46.77 20.97 16.26
N LYS A 431 -46.74 21.93 15.33
CA LYS A 431 -47.43 23.22 15.50
C LYS A 431 -48.94 23.03 15.59
N ILE A 432 -49.52 22.13 14.81
CA ILE A 432 -50.94 21.76 14.91
C ILE A 432 -51.26 21.13 16.28
N ARG A 433 -50.35 20.33 16.84
CA ARG A 433 -50.43 19.78 18.21
C ARG A 433 -50.34 20.87 19.28
N LEU A 434 -49.39 21.80 19.15
CA LEU A 434 -49.15 22.90 20.10
C LEU A 434 -50.22 24.00 20.04
N GLU A 435 -50.76 24.30 18.85
CA GLU A 435 -51.86 25.27 18.67
C GLU A 435 -53.18 24.73 19.21
N ALA A 436 -53.44 23.42 19.10
CA ALA A 436 -54.57 22.79 19.78
C ALA A 436 -54.47 22.90 21.31
N ALA A 437 -53.26 22.85 21.87
CA ALA A 437 -53.01 23.10 23.30
C ALA A 437 -53.03 24.60 23.68
N ARG A 438 -52.67 25.51 22.76
CA ARG A 438 -52.57 26.96 22.98
C ARG A 438 -53.84 27.76 22.64
N ARG A 439 -54.91 27.12 22.14
CA ARG A 439 -56.27 27.73 21.96
C ARG A 439 -56.99 28.05 23.28
N ARG A 440 -56.25 28.62 24.24
CA ARG A 440 -56.74 29.49 25.31
C ARG A 440 -56.13 30.91 25.28
N ARG A 441 -55.22 31.27 24.37
CA ARG A 441 -54.77 32.67 24.30
C ARG A 441 -54.20 33.10 22.94
N THR A 442 -54.91 34.05 22.35
CA THR A 442 -54.49 35.10 21.43
C THR A 442 -54.16 34.78 19.97
N GLN A 443 -54.58 35.73 19.14
CA GLN A 443 -54.76 35.74 17.70
C GLN A 443 -53.51 36.29 17.00
N SER A 444 -53.37 35.93 15.72
CA SER A 444 -52.40 36.41 14.71
C SER A 444 -51.19 35.49 14.50
N ALA A 445 -51.36 34.51 13.63
CA ALA A 445 -50.26 33.77 13.00
C ALA A 445 -50.01 34.37 11.60
N LYS A 446 -48.90 35.08 11.44
CA LYS A 446 -48.34 35.43 10.12
C LYS A 446 -47.91 34.13 9.41
N ASN A 447 -48.22 34.00 8.13
CA ASN A 447 -47.78 32.91 7.26
C ASN A 447 -46.25 32.78 7.26
N THR A 448 -45.71 31.89 8.09
CA THR A 448 -44.30 31.46 8.02
C THR A 448 -44.24 30.21 7.16
N SER A 449 -43.74 30.30 5.92
CA SER A 449 -43.44 29.12 5.11
C SER A 449 -42.32 28.32 5.78
N THR A 450 -42.55 27.03 6.03
CA THR A 450 -41.48 26.14 6.53
C THR A 450 -40.29 26.11 5.58
N PRO A 451 -39.05 26.19 6.09
CA PRO A 451 -37.85 26.17 5.26
C PRO A 451 -37.73 24.84 4.51
N ILE A 452 -37.29 24.92 3.26
CA ILE A 452 -37.02 23.75 2.42
C ILE A 452 -35.63 23.23 2.77
N VAL A 453 -35.58 22.03 3.34
CA VAL A 453 -34.37 21.39 3.90
C VAL A 453 -33.99 20.10 3.17
N GLY A 454 -34.72 19.79 2.09
CA GLY A 454 -34.47 18.66 1.21
C GLY A 454 -35.19 18.80 -0.12
N ALA A 455 -34.86 17.94 -1.08
CA ALA A 455 -35.60 17.88 -2.34
C ALA A 455 -35.54 16.48 -2.97
N PHE A 456 -36.70 16.02 -3.45
CA PHE A 456 -36.79 14.86 -4.34
C PHE A 456 -36.83 15.34 -5.79
N LEU A 457 -36.04 14.70 -6.66
CA LEU A 457 -35.87 15.05 -8.05
C LEU A 457 -36.45 13.96 -8.94
N ARG A 458 -37.21 14.35 -9.96
CA ARG A 458 -37.68 13.46 -11.02
C ARG A 458 -37.29 14.02 -12.38
N GLY A 459 -36.51 13.28 -13.15
CA GLY A 459 -36.14 13.67 -14.52
C GLY A 459 -37.36 13.64 -15.44
N THR A 460 -37.56 14.71 -16.22
CA THR A 460 -38.70 14.82 -17.16
C THR A 460 -38.27 14.91 -18.62
N ARG A 461 -36.96 15.07 -18.90
CA ARG A 461 -36.43 15.17 -20.27
C ARG A 461 -36.33 13.82 -20.96
N GLY A 462 -36.93 13.66 -22.13
CA GLY A 462 -36.90 12.44 -22.95
C GLY A 462 -38.03 11.46 -22.64
N GLU A 463 -38.27 10.51 -23.56
CA GLU A 463 -39.41 9.58 -23.45
C GLU A 463 -39.21 8.47 -22.40
N ASN A 464 -37.97 8.02 -22.21
CA ASN A 464 -37.63 6.89 -21.33
C ASN A 464 -36.83 7.30 -20.08
N ASN A 465 -37.04 8.52 -19.57
CA ASN A 465 -36.28 9.01 -18.42
C ASN A 465 -36.76 8.38 -17.10
N SER A 466 -35.91 7.51 -16.55
CA SER A 466 -36.12 6.83 -15.27
C SER A 466 -35.46 7.55 -14.07
N PHE A 467 -34.73 8.65 -14.30
CA PHE A 467 -33.99 9.35 -13.26
C PHE A 467 -34.94 9.81 -12.14
N MET A 468 -34.66 9.34 -10.93
CA MET A 468 -35.27 9.81 -9.70
C MET A 468 -34.30 9.64 -8.54
N GLY A 469 -34.36 10.55 -7.57
CA GLY A 469 -33.50 10.51 -6.40
C GLY A 469 -33.61 11.76 -5.55
N TYR A 470 -32.75 11.86 -4.54
CA TYR A 470 -32.71 13.01 -3.64
C TYR A 470 -31.57 13.95 -4.03
N LYS A 471 -31.76 15.26 -3.85
CA LYS A 471 -30.68 16.23 -3.99
C LYS A 471 -29.65 16.04 -2.87
N SER A 472 -28.36 16.15 -3.20
CA SER A 472 -27.26 16.06 -2.23
C SER A 472 -27.49 16.98 -1.02
N GLY A 473 -27.16 16.48 0.17
CA GLY A 473 -27.41 17.15 1.46
C GLY A 473 -28.82 16.96 2.03
N THR A 474 -29.77 16.33 1.32
CA THR A 474 -31.11 16.05 1.86
C THR A 474 -31.04 15.11 3.07
N LYS A 475 -31.46 15.60 4.24
CA LYS A 475 -31.60 14.80 5.48
C LYS A 475 -32.94 14.07 5.48
N ARG A 476 -32.94 12.83 4.98
CA ARG A 476 -34.17 12.07 4.69
C ARG A 476 -34.97 11.67 5.92
N ASP A 477 -34.37 11.67 7.10
CA ASP A 477 -34.95 11.38 8.41
C ASP A 477 -35.53 12.61 9.12
N SER A 478 -35.26 13.81 8.60
CA SER A 478 -35.73 15.08 9.19
C SER A 478 -36.58 15.92 8.22
N CYS A 479 -36.84 15.45 7.00
CA CYS A 479 -37.69 16.16 6.05
C CYS A 479 -38.40 15.23 5.07
N TRP A 480 -39.58 15.67 4.61
CA TRP A 480 -40.44 14.89 3.73
C TRP A 480 -41.13 15.79 2.71
N PHE A 481 -41.48 15.22 1.56
CA PHE A 481 -42.46 15.84 0.68
C PHE A 481 -43.84 15.48 1.21
N TYR A 482 -44.67 16.48 1.47
CA TYR A 482 -46.05 16.29 1.87
C TYR A 482 -46.96 17.40 1.36
N VAL A 483 -48.24 17.09 1.25
CA VAL A 483 -49.32 18.04 0.95
C VAL A 483 -50.52 17.79 1.87
N GLY A 484 -51.20 18.85 2.30
CA GLY A 484 -52.38 18.76 3.16
C GLY A 484 -53.68 18.99 2.39
N TRP A 485 -54.71 18.18 2.64
CA TRP A 485 -56.04 18.36 2.06
C TRP A 485 -57.15 17.81 2.97
N GLY A 486 -58.40 18.25 2.77
CA GLY A 486 -59.53 17.93 3.63
C GLY A 486 -59.59 18.75 4.93
N GLY A 487 -60.69 18.61 5.68
CA GLY A 487 -61.00 19.32 6.91
C GLY A 487 -61.37 20.80 6.72
N LEU A 488 -61.92 21.41 7.78
CA LEU A 488 -62.07 22.86 7.88
C LEU A 488 -60.70 23.50 8.15
N ASP A 489 -60.50 24.73 7.68
CA ASP A 489 -59.30 25.50 7.98
C ASP A 489 -59.17 25.61 9.51
N ASN A 490 -57.97 25.30 10.04
CA ASN A 490 -57.63 25.22 11.49
C ASN A 490 -58.01 23.93 12.25
N SER A 491 -58.46 22.86 11.58
CA SER A 491 -58.62 21.55 12.22
C SER A 491 -57.27 20.82 12.41
N SER A 492 -57.15 20.06 13.51
CA SER A 492 -55.99 19.19 13.74
C SER A 492 -55.88 18.10 12.68
N VAL A 493 -54.67 17.66 12.33
CA VAL A 493 -54.47 16.50 11.45
C VAL A 493 -55.07 15.27 12.13
N GLN A 494 -55.95 14.58 11.41
CA GLN A 494 -56.64 13.40 11.90
C GLN A 494 -56.24 12.14 11.10
N ARG A 495 -55.65 12.33 9.92
CA ARG A 495 -55.30 11.26 9.00
C ARG A 495 -53.97 11.53 8.29
N ILE A 496 -53.14 10.50 8.13
CA ILE A 496 -51.96 10.53 7.26
C ILE A 496 -52.01 9.39 6.25
N VAL A 497 -51.68 9.70 5.00
CA VAL A 497 -51.49 8.72 3.93
C VAL A 497 -50.01 8.70 3.57
N LEU A 498 -49.37 7.54 3.71
CA LEU A 498 -47.99 7.29 3.36
C LEU A 498 -47.93 6.63 1.98
N CYS A 499 -47.24 7.27 1.04
CA CYS A 499 -47.05 6.79 -0.32
C CYS A 499 -45.56 6.67 -0.67
N LYS A 500 -45.22 5.82 -1.64
CA LYS A 500 -43.82 5.58 -2.07
C LYS A 500 -43.08 6.82 -2.55
N SER A 501 -43.77 7.71 -3.25
CA SER A 501 -43.15 8.87 -3.91
C SER A 501 -44.05 10.12 -3.90
N PRO A 502 -43.49 11.32 -4.17
CA PRO A 502 -44.30 12.52 -4.33
C PRO A 502 -45.41 12.39 -5.38
N ILE A 503 -45.15 11.71 -6.49
CA ILE A 503 -46.15 11.52 -7.56
C ILE A 503 -47.26 10.59 -7.09
N ASP A 504 -46.95 9.54 -6.34
CA ASP A 504 -47.96 8.63 -5.76
C ASP A 504 -48.80 9.32 -4.69
N ALA A 505 -48.19 10.16 -3.84
CA ALA A 505 -48.91 10.97 -2.87
C ALA A 505 -49.92 11.91 -3.55
N LEU A 506 -49.48 12.61 -4.60
CA LEU A 506 -50.35 13.50 -5.38
C LEU A 506 -51.42 12.73 -6.18
N SER A 507 -51.09 11.53 -6.66
CA SER A 507 -52.00 10.69 -7.42
C SER A 507 -53.09 10.10 -6.53
N TYR A 508 -52.72 9.60 -5.35
CA TYR A 508 -53.68 9.13 -4.35
C TYR A 508 -54.60 10.27 -3.86
N LEU A 509 -54.05 11.46 -3.58
CA LEU A 509 -54.84 12.66 -3.27
C LEU A 509 -55.85 12.95 -4.38
N THR A 510 -55.39 12.93 -5.64
CA THR A 510 -56.25 13.21 -6.81
C THR A 510 -57.39 12.19 -6.89
N LEU A 511 -57.10 10.90 -6.74
CA LEU A 511 -58.11 9.84 -6.75
C LEU A 511 -59.16 10.02 -5.63
N GLU A 512 -58.73 10.34 -4.40
CA GLU A 512 -59.69 10.60 -3.30
C GLU A 512 -60.54 11.86 -3.56
N SER A 513 -59.93 12.93 -4.09
CA SER A 513 -60.63 14.20 -4.33
C SER A 513 -61.74 14.12 -5.39
N GLN A 514 -61.71 13.11 -6.26
CA GLN A 514 -62.76 12.90 -7.28
C GLN A 514 -63.97 12.13 -6.76
N VAL A 515 -63.79 11.33 -5.70
CA VAL A 515 -64.84 10.47 -5.15
C VAL A 515 -65.53 11.14 -3.95
N VAL A 516 -64.81 11.97 -3.20
CA VAL A 516 -65.31 12.53 -1.94
C VAL A 516 -65.15 14.06 -1.92
N ARG A 517 -66.19 14.76 -1.45
CA ARG A 517 -66.15 16.21 -1.27
C ARG A 517 -65.13 16.59 -0.18
N LYS A 518 -64.37 17.67 -0.40
CA LYS A 518 -63.33 18.18 0.52
C LYS A 518 -63.78 18.27 1.99
N ALA A 519 -65.01 18.70 2.26
CA ALA A 519 -65.56 18.85 3.62
C ALA A 519 -65.86 17.51 4.33
N ALA A 520 -65.99 16.41 3.59
CA ALA A 520 -66.33 15.10 4.13
C ALA A 520 -65.08 14.27 4.52
N ILE A 521 -63.88 14.75 4.20
CA ILE A 521 -62.62 14.08 4.56
C ILE A 521 -61.96 14.81 5.73
N PRO A 522 -61.50 14.08 6.77
CA PRO A 522 -60.75 14.67 7.87
C PRO A 522 -59.49 15.36 7.35
N LYS A 523 -58.94 16.33 8.10
CA LYS A 523 -57.67 16.98 7.74
C LYS A 523 -56.58 15.91 7.55
N THR A 524 -56.15 15.74 6.31
CA THR A 524 -55.28 14.66 5.86
C THR A 524 -53.96 15.20 5.34
N ILE A 525 -52.85 14.57 5.73
CA ILE A 525 -51.54 14.79 5.10
C ILE A 525 -51.23 13.60 4.19
N TYR A 526 -50.86 13.88 2.94
CA TYR A 526 -50.35 12.91 1.99
C TYR A 526 -48.85 13.08 1.92
N LEU A 527 -48.10 12.06 2.33
CA LEU A 527 -46.68 12.13 2.58
C LEU A 527 -45.93 11.08 1.76
N ALA A 528 -44.83 11.50 1.13
CA ALA A 528 -43.93 10.60 0.44
C ALA A 528 -42.91 10.00 1.43
N LEU A 529 -42.89 8.67 1.52
CA LEU A 529 -42.02 7.89 2.39
C LEU A 529 -41.61 6.61 1.68
N ASP A 530 -40.32 6.46 1.39
CA ASP A 530 -39.77 5.34 0.63
C ASP A 530 -39.10 4.25 1.49
N SER A 531 -38.97 4.44 2.81
CA SER A 531 -38.38 3.49 3.73
C SER A 531 -39.00 3.57 5.13
N THR A 532 -38.84 2.54 5.95
CA THR A 532 -39.13 2.63 7.40
C THR A 532 -38.07 3.44 8.15
N ARG A 533 -36.85 3.58 7.60
CA ARG A 533 -35.74 4.31 8.23
C ARG A 533 -36.00 5.81 8.37
N ASN A 534 -36.83 6.36 7.50
CA ASN A 534 -37.26 7.76 7.53
C ASN A 534 -38.71 7.92 8.00
N LEU A 535 -39.30 6.90 8.65
CA LEU A 535 -40.65 7.00 9.21
C LEU A 535 -40.62 7.88 10.48
N PRO A 536 -41.34 9.01 10.52
CA PRO A 536 -41.33 9.91 11.68
C PRO A 536 -42.26 9.41 12.80
N VAL A 537 -41.96 8.23 13.36
CA VAL A 537 -42.83 7.53 14.33
C VAL A 537 -43.29 8.45 15.46
N GLU A 538 -42.35 9.18 16.10
CA GLU A 538 -42.66 10.08 17.21
C GLU A 538 -43.61 11.22 16.86
N LEU A 539 -43.60 11.69 15.60
CA LEU A 539 -44.45 12.79 15.14
C LEU A 539 -45.85 12.32 14.75
N ILE A 540 -46.02 11.06 14.37
CA ILE A 540 -47.27 10.56 13.76
C ILE A 540 -47.94 9.43 14.54
N LYS A 541 -47.32 8.89 15.60
CA LYS A 541 -47.88 7.82 16.44
C LYS A 541 -49.22 8.16 17.08
N ASP A 542 -49.45 9.44 17.38
CA ASP A 542 -50.67 9.93 18.03
C ASP A 542 -51.77 10.27 17.00
N ILE A 543 -51.48 10.16 15.70
CA ILE A 543 -52.47 10.46 14.66
C ILE A 543 -53.47 9.31 14.56
N PRO A 544 -54.79 9.59 14.65
CA PRO A 544 -55.83 8.55 14.74
C PRO A 544 -55.85 7.56 13.57
N GLU A 545 -55.62 8.04 12.35
CA GLU A 545 -55.64 7.19 11.17
C GLU A 545 -54.36 7.33 10.35
N VAL A 546 -53.59 6.24 10.26
CA VAL A 546 -52.44 6.13 9.36
C VAL A 546 -52.80 5.16 8.24
N ILE A 547 -52.55 5.53 6.99
CA ILE A 547 -52.81 4.70 5.82
C ILE A 547 -51.47 4.44 5.12
N ALA A 548 -51.08 3.18 5.01
CA ALA A 548 -49.96 2.76 4.17
C ALA A 548 -50.50 2.44 2.77
N ALA A 549 -50.27 3.36 1.82
CA ALA A 549 -50.75 3.30 0.45
C ALA A 549 -49.57 3.06 -0.51
N TYR A 550 -49.10 1.82 -0.58
CA TYR A 550 -47.93 1.44 -1.39
C TYR A 550 -48.29 0.58 -2.59
N ASP A 551 -47.33 0.45 -3.52
CA ASP A 551 -47.43 -0.33 -4.75
C ASP A 551 -47.87 -1.77 -4.49
N LYS A 552 -48.54 -2.34 -5.49
CA LYS A 552 -49.04 -3.73 -5.44
C LYS A 552 -47.95 -4.72 -5.85
N ASP A 553 -46.79 -4.65 -5.19
CA ASP A 553 -45.65 -5.54 -5.39
C ASP A 553 -45.13 -6.10 -4.05
N SER A 554 -44.13 -6.99 -4.11
CA SER A 554 -43.56 -7.62 -2.90
C SER A 554 -42.92 -6.59 -1.96
N ALA A 555 -42.26 -5.56 -2.51
CA ALA A 555 -41.56 -4.54 -1.74
C ALA A 555 -42.52 -3.60 -1.01
N GLY A 556 -43.55 -3.09 -1.69
CA GLY A 556 -44.59 -2.24 -1.12
C GLY A 556 -45.41 -2.97 -0.05
N ASN A 557 -45.69 -4.26 -0.25
CA ASN A 557 -46.34 -5.10 0.74
C ASN A 557 -45.49 -5.27 2.01
N GLN A 558 -44.20 -5.50 1.84
CA GLN A 558 -43.28 -5.65 2.97
C GLN A 558 -43.16 -4.34 3.75
N LEU A 559 -42.95 -3.21 3.06
CA LEU A 559 -42.86 -1.89 3.67
C LEU A 559 -44.13 -1.53 4.45
N SER A 560 -45.31 -1.83 3.89
CA SER A 560 -46.60 -1.59 4.56
C SER A 560 -46.73 -2.39 5.87
N ARG A 561 -46.29 -3.65 5.88
CA ARG A 561 -46.29 -4.49 7.09
C ARG A 561 -45.30 -3.98 8.13
N ASP A 562 -44.12 -3.54 7.71
CA ASP A 562 -43.11 -3.03 8.64
C ASP A 562 -43.53 -1.68 9.25
N ILE A 563 -44.19 -0.81 8.48
CA ILE A 563 -44.84 0.39 9.02
C ILE A 563 -45.93 0.00 10.02
N GLN A 564 -46.76 -1.00 9.71
CA GLN A 564 -47.83 -1.45 10.62
C GLN A 564 -47.29 -2.03 11.93
N LYS A 565 -46.10 -2.64 11.94
CA LYS A 565 -45.44 -3.06 13.18
C LYS A 565 -45.00 -1.87 14.05
N LEU A 566 -44.52 -0.79 13.43
CA LEU A 566 -44.07 0.42 14.13
C LEU A 566 -45.25 1.33 14.54
N LEU A 567 -46.32 1.32 13.76
CA LEU A 567 -47.54 2.11 13.93
C LEU A 567 -48.76 1.19 13.80
N PRO A 568 -49.18 0.51 14.90
CA PRO A 568 -50.25 -0.49 14.86
C PRO A 568 -51.60 0.00 14.34
N GLN A 569 -51.88 1.31 14.43
CA GLN A 569 -53.10 1.93 13.87
C GLN A 569 -53.11 2.01 12.33
N THR A 570 -52.02 1.60 11.67
CA THR A 570 -51.87 1.70 10.22
C THR A 570 -52.82 0.75 9.49
N LYS A 571 -53.61 1.30 8.57
CA LYS A 571 -54.43 0.57 7.60
C LYS A 571 -53.69 0.46 6.27
N ILE A 572 -53.58 -0.75 5.74
CA ILE A 572 -52.94 -0.98 4.44
C ILE A 572 -53.98 -0.79 3.33
N LYS A 573 -53.65 0.03 2.33
CA LYS A 573 -54.44 0.17 1.09
C LYS A 573 -53.54 -0.10 -0.11
N GLN A 574 -54.09 -0.85 -1.07
CA GLN A 574 -53.40 -1.16 -2.32
C GLN A 574 -54.10 -0.52 -3.51
N PRO A 575 -53.34 -0.11 -4.55
CA PRO A 575 -53.92 0.33 -5.80
C PRO A 575 -54.57 -0.83 -6.55
N SER A 576 -55.54 -0.51 -7.42
CA SER A 576 -56.12 -1.47 -8.35
C SER A 576 -55.18 -1.79 -9.52
N ALA A 577 -54.27 -0.85 -9.84
CA ALA A 577 -53.20 -0.99 -10.83
C ALA A 577 -51.86 -1.34 -10.14
N THR A 578 -50.75 -1.24 -10.86
CA THR A 578 -49.40 -1.51 -10.31
C THR A 578 -49.01 -0.52 -9.21
N ASP A 579 -49.30 0.77 -9.41
CA ASP A 579 -49.08 1.87 -8.47
C ASP A 579 -50.25 2.88 -8.54
N TRP A 580 -50.25 3.87 -7.66
CA TRP A 580 -51.32 4.87 -7.60
C TRP A 580 -51.34 5.82 -8.80
N ASN A 581 -50.18 6.10 -9.41
CA ASN A 581 -50.11 6.92 -10.61
C ASN A 581 -50.73 6.22 -11.82
N GLN A 582 -50.46 4.92 -12.00
CA GLN A 582 -51.06 4.09 -13.04
C GLN A 582 -52.57 3.99 -12.86
N GLN A 583 -53.05 3.81 -11.63
CA GLN A 583 -54.49 3.80 -11.36
C GLN A 583 -55.15 5.14 -11.74
N LEU A 584 -54.49 6.28 -11.48
CA LEU A 584 -54.98 7.59 -11.91
C LEU A 584 -55.01 7.74 -13.43
N LEU A 585 -53.97 7.27 -14.13
CA LEU A 585 -53.90 7.31 -15.60
C LEU A 585 -54.99 6.46 -16.24
N GLU A 586 -55.22 5.23 -15.74
CA GLU A 586 -56.32 4.37 -16.20
C GLU A 586 -57.69 5.03 -16.01
N LEU A 587 -57.91 5.67 -14.85
CA LEU A 587 -59.16 6.35 -14.56
C LEU A 587 -59.39 7.54 -15.51
N ARG A 588 -58.36 8.35 -15.78
CA ARG A 588 -58.44 9.43 -16.78
C ARG A 588 -58.75 8.91 -18.17
N ARG A 589 -58.08 7.82 -18.59
CA ARG A 589 -58.32 7.20 -19.89
C ARG A 589 -59.78 6.76 -20.04
N ARG A 590 -60.36 6.15 -18.99
CA ARG A 590 -61.79 5.77 -18.97
C ARG A 590 -62.72 6.98 -19.06
N GLN A 591 -62.40 8.08 -18.36
CA GLN A 591 -63.20 9.31 -18.42
C GLN A 591 -63.16 9.96 -19.82
N ILE A 592 -62.01 9.98 -20.49
CA ILE A 592 -61.87 10.48 -21.86
C ILE A 592 -62.71 9.64 -22.83
N LEU A 593 -62.55 8.30 -22.79
CA LEU A 593 -63.33 7.39 -23.64
C LEU A 593 -64.85 7.53 -23.42
N LYS A 594 -65.28 7.74 -22.17
CA LYS A 594 -66.68 7.99 -21.83
C LYS A 594 -67.19 9.30 -22.45
N ARG A 595 -66.42 10.39 -22.35
CA ARG A 595 -66.78 11.68 -22.96
C ARG A 595 -66.81 11.62 -24.49
N GLU A 596 -65.86 10.92 -25.10
CA GLU A 596 -65.84 10.70 -26.56
C GLU A 596 -67.05 9.87 -27.03
N ALA A 597 -67.45 8.85 -26.26
CA ALA A 597 -68.64 8.06 -26.53
C ALA A 597 -69.93 8.89 -26.37
N GLU A 598 -70.02 9.74 -25.33
CA GLU A 598 -71.15 10.67 -25.11
C GLU A 598 -71.23 11.72 -26.22
N GLN A 599 -70.10 12.27 -26.69
CA GLN A 599 -70.06 13.19 -27.83
C GLN A 599 -70.48 12.51 -29.14
N LYS A 600 -70.04 11.28 -29.40
CA LYS A 600 -70.47 10.51 -30.59
C LYS A 600 -71.97 10.20 -30.56
N ASN A 601 -72.54 9.89 -29.40
CA ASN A 601 -73.97 9.65 -29.26
C ASN A 601 -74.81 10.93 -29.44
N ASN A 602 -74.30 12.10 -29.03
CA ASN A 602 -74.99 13.37 -29.26
C ASN A 602 -74.94 13.83 -30.72
N ILE A 603 -73.86 13.54 -31.46
CA ILE A 603 -73.75 13.86 -32.90
C ILE A 603 -74.61 12.92 -33.76
N GLY A 604 -74.85 11.69 -33.30
CA GLY A 604 -75.72 10.72 -33.98
C GLY A 604 -77.23 10.95 -33.81
N LEU A 605 -77.65 11.94 -33.01
CA LEU A 605 -79.06 12.33 -32.80
C LEU A 605 -79.47 13.59 -33.59
N GLU A 606 -78.56 14.21 -34.33
CA GLU A 606 -78.83 15.37 -35.21
C GLU A 606 -78.95 15.00 -36.71
N TRP A 607 -79.12 13.73 -37.06
CA TRP A 607 -79.38 13.27 -38.44
C TRP A 607 -80.71 12.53 -38.59
#